data_AF-A0A935S5T5-F1
#
_entry.id   AF-A0A935S5T5-F1
#
_cell.length_a   1.000
_cell.length_b   1.000
_cell.length_c   1.000
_cell.angle_alpha   90.00
_cell.angle_beta   90.00
_cell.angle_gamma   90.00
#
_symmetry.space_group_name_H-M   'P 1'
#
loop_
_entity.id
_entity.type
_entity.pdbx_description
1 polymer ?
#
loop_
_entity_poly.entity_id
_entity_poly.type
_entity_poly.pdbx_seq_one_letter_code
_entity_poly.pdbx_strand_id
1 'polypeptide(L)' 'MQPFLANGKTLYNTHCKSCHGNKGKGDGPKAAQLDTESGDFTLASFQAQTDGALFYKTKVSSKRHAFLQN' A
#
# COMPACT_ATOMS: atom_id res chain seq x y z
N MET A 1 -6.62 24.97 0.55
CA MET A 1 -6.43 23.59 0.05
C MET A 1 -5.63 22.83 1.08
N GLN A 2 -6.06 21.63 1.47
CA GLN A 2 -5.57 20.96 2.67
C GLN A 2 -4.10 20.46 2.52
N PRO A 3 -3.15 20.91 3.36
CA PRO A 3 -1.73 20.57 3.23
C PRO A 3 -1.44 19.07 3.42
N PHE A 4 -2.30 18.35 4.15
CA PHE A 4 -2.14 16.92 4.40
C PHE A 4 -2.26 16.06 3.13
N LEU A 5 -3.14 16.42 2.19
CA LEU A 5 -3.30 15.67 0.94
C LEU A 5 -2.08 15.83 0.02
N ALA A 6 -1.53 17.04 -0.05
CA ALA A 6 -0.32 17.32 -0.82
C ALA A 6 0.88 16.54 -0.24
N ASN A 7 1.04 16.55 1.09
CA ASN A 7 2.09 15.81 1.77
C ASN A 7 1.94 14.29 1.58
N GLY A 8 0.72 13.77 1.72
CA GLY A 8 0.43 12.35 1.47
C GLY A 8 0.75 11.91 0.04
N LYS A 9 0.42 12.75 -0.95
CA LYS A 9 0.77 12.49 -2.36
C LYS A 9 2.28 12.47 -2.57
N THR A 10 3.03 13.40 -1.97
CA THR A 10 4.49 13.42 -2.05
C THR A 10 5.09 12.16 -1.44
N LEU A 11 4.66 11.78 -0.23
CA LEU A 11 5.14 10.55 0.42
C LEU A 11 4.82 9.29 -0.40
N TYR A 12 3.62 9.20 -0.97
CA TYR A 12 3.23 8.07 -1.82
C TYR A 12 4.15 7.95 -3.06
N ASN A 13 4.42 9.07 -3.73
CA ASN A 13 5.27 9.09 -4.91
C ASN A 13 6.72 8.70 -4.58
N THR A 14 7.23 9.09 -3.42
CA THR A 14 8.61 8.81 -2.99
C THR A 14 8.79 7.38 -2.52
N HIS A 15 7.83 6.83 -1.77
CA HIS A 15 8.04 5.58 -1.03
C HIS A 15 7.15 4.41 -1.48
N CYS A 16 5.97 4.67 -2.05
CA CYS A 16 4.96 3.63 -2.29
C CYS A 16 4.81 3.29 -3.78
N LYS A 17 4.88 4.30 -4.65
CA LYS A 17 4.60 4.21 -6.10
C LYS A 17 5.45 3.17 -6.83
N SER A 18 6.70 2.95 -6.41
CA SER A 18 7.58 2.01 -7.11
C SER A 18 7.09 0.55 -7.08
N CYS A 19 6.30 0.19 -6.05
CA CYS A 19 5.69 -1.15 -5.91
C CYS A 19 4.18 -1.12 -6.15
N HIS A 20 3.46 -0.12 -5.62
CA HIS A 20 2.00 -0.06 -5.74
C HIS A 20 1.49 0.63 -7.02
N GLY A 21 2.37 1.24 -7.80
CA GLY A 21 2.02 1.94 -9.05
C GLY A 21 1.38 3.31 -8.83
N ASN A 22 1.09 4.03 -9.92
CA ASN A 22 0.55 5.40 -9.85
C ASN A 22 -0.85 5.47 -9.23
N LYS A 23 -1.64 4.41 -9.42
CA LYS A 23 -3.05 4.34 -9.00
C LYS A 23 -3.27 3.41 -7.80
N GLY A 24 -2.20 2.86 -7.21
CA GLY A 24 -2.31 1.94 -6.09
C GLY A 24 -2.82 0.55 -6.47
N LYS A 25 -2.62 0.12 -7.72
CA LYS A 25 -3.11 -1.17 -8.22
C LYS A 25 -2.18 -2.35 -7.92
N GLY A 26 -1.04 -2.10 -7.31
CA GLY A 26 0.01 -3.12 -7.18
C GLY A 26 0.79 -3.36 -8.47
N ASP A 27 0.67 -2.46 -9.45
CA ASP A 27 1.28 -2.56 -10.79
C ASP A 27 2.55 -1.70 -10.93
N GLY A 28 3.25 -1.45 -9.82
CA GLY A 28 4.50 -0.68 -9.84
C GLY A 28 5.61 -1.40 -10.63
N PRO A 29 6.60 -0.65 -11.16
CA PRO A 29 7.70 -1.25 -11.93
C PRO A 29 8.52 -2.28 -11.13
N LYS A 30 8.50 -2.21 -9.80
CA LYS A 30 9.16 -3.18 -8.92
C LYS A 30 8.21 -4.27 -8.39
N ALA A 31 6.92 -4.21 -8.69
CA ALA A 31 5.94 -5.18 -8.18
C ALA A 31 6.28 -6.61 -8.58
N ALA A 32 6.65 -6.81 -9.86
CA ALA A 32 7.02 -8.12 -10.40
C ALA A 32 8.31 -8.71 -9.80
N GLN A 33 9.08 -7.93 -9.04
CA GLN A 33 10.32 -8.37 -8.38
C GLN A 33 10.09 -8.76 -6.91
N LEU A 34 8.87 -8.64 -6.41
CA LEU A 34 8.53 -9.00 -5.04
C LEU A 34 8.04 -10.44 -4.98
N ASP A 35 8.46 -11.18 -3.96
CA ASP A 35 7.95 -12.53 -3.67
C ASP A 35 6.47 -12.52 -3.26
N THR A 36 5.94 -11.34 -2.96
CA THR A 36 4.56 -11.12 -2.50
C THR A 36 3.89 -10.02 -3.30
N GLU A 37 2.63 -10.24 -3.66
CA GLU A 37 1.80 -9.25 -4.33
C GLU A 37 1.67 -7.97 -3.49
N SER A 38 1.87 -6.82 -4.13
CA SER A 38 1.71 -5.51 -3.49
C SER A 38 0.26 -5.16 -3.17
N GLY A 39 -0.71 -5.91 -3.69
CA GLY A 39 -2.14 -5.70 -3.46
C GLY A 39 -2.71 -4.47 -4.18
N ASP A 40 -4.03 -4.52 -4.45
CA ASP A 40 -4.75 -3.47 -5.16
C ASP A 40 -5.64 -2.66 -4.19
N PHE A 41 -5.30 -1.38 -4.02
CA PHE A 41 -6.00 -0.42 -3.17
C PHE A 41 -7.31 0.10 -3.79
N THR A 42 -7.53 -0.18 -5.07
CA THR A 42 -8.76 0.19 -5.78
C THR A 42 -9.92 -0.76 -5.51
N LEU A 43 -9.66 -1.91 -4.88
CA LEU A 43 -10.67 -2.88 -4.51
C LEU A 43 -11.61 -2.35 -3.41
N ALA A 44 -12.90 -2.60 -3.57
CA ALA A 44 -13.91 -2.24 -2.58
C ALA A 44 -13.63 -2.90 -1.21
N SER A 45 -13.15 -4.14 -1.20
CA SER A 45 -12.75 -4.84 0.03
C SER A 45 -11.59 -4.15 0.74
N PHE A 46 -10.65 -3.55 -0.01
CA PHE A 46 -9.55 -2.80 0.58
C PHE A 46 -10.05 -1.47 1.16
N GLN A 47 -10.89 -0.75 0.42
CA GLN A 47 -11.43 0.57 0.81
C GLN A 47 -12.48 0.48 1.94
N ALA A 48 -13.10 -0.68 2.14
CA ALA A 48 -14.01 -0.92 3.25
C ALA A 48 -13.30 -1.04 4.62
N GLN A 49 -11.97 -1.12 4.64
CA GLN A 49 -11.20 -1.19 5.88
C GLN A 49 -11.15 0.17 6.57
N THR A 50 -11.06 0.16 7.90
CA THR A 50 -10.93 1.39 8.68
C THR A 50 -9.54 2.01 8.53
N ASP A 51 -9.44 3.32 8.68
CA ASP A 51 -8.15 4.04 8.66
C ASP A 51 -7.14 3.46 9.66
N GLY A 52 -7.59 3.01 10.83
CA GLY A 52 -6.75 2.35 11.83
C GLY A 52 -6.17 1.03 11.32
N ALA A 53 -6.96 0.22 10.60
CA ALA A 53 -6.47 -1.02 9.99
C ALA A 53 -5.45 -0.73 8.87
N LEU A 54 -5.69 0.30 8.06
CA LEU A 54 -4.76 0.72 7.01
C LEU A 54 -3.45 1.26 7.62
N PHE A 55 -3.53 2.10 8.65
CA PHE A 55 -2.37 2.62 9.37
C PHE A 55 -1.56 1.50 10.04
N TYR A 56 -2.23 0.54 10.68
CA TYR A 56 -1.55 -0.61 11.28
C TYR A 56 -0.78 -1.41 10.23
N LYS A 57 -1.36 -1.64 9.05
CA LYS A 57 -0.67 -2.30 7.94
C LYS A 57 0.57 -1.51 7.53
N THR A 58 0.47 -0.20 7.28
CA THR A 58 1.66 0.58 6.85
C THR A 58 2.80 0.58 7.89
N LYS A 59 2.48 0.46 9.18
CA LYS A 59 3.47 0.40 10.27
C LYS A 59 4.08 -0.98 10.48
N VAL A 60 3.33 -2.05 10.24
CA VAL A 60 3.71 -3.43 10.63
C VAL A 60 4.06 -4.30 9.42
N SER A 61 3.53 -4.01 8.22
CA SER A 61 3.70 -4.86 7.05
C SER A 61 5.03 -4.62 6.35
N SER A 62 6.07 -5.33 6.78
CA SER A 62 7.30 -5.49 5.99
C SER A 62 7.64 -6.95 5.66
N LYS A 63 7.09 -7.97 6.34
CA LYS A 63 7.44 -9.39 6.06
C LYS A 63 6.62 -10.48 6.76
N ARG A 64 5.41 -10.21 7.31
CA ARG A 64 4.67 -11.20 8.14
C ARG A 64 3.32 -11.67 7.59
N HIS A 65 3.20 -11.93 6.29
CA HIS A 65 2.13 -12.84 5.82
C HIS A 65 2.62 -14.25 5.46
N ALA A 66 3.92 -14.52 5.65
CA ALA A 66 4.45 -15.89 5.67
C ALA A 66 4.26 -16.61 7.03
N PHE A 67 3.57 -16.03 8.02
CA PHE A 67 3.50 -16.64 9.37
C PHE A 67 2.14 -16.56 10.08
N LEU A 68 1.04 -16.18 9.40
CA LEU A 68 -0.31 -16.30 9.98
C LEU A 68 -1.26 -17.06 9.02
N GLN A 69 -0.69 -18.05 8.35
CA GLN A 69 -1.42 -19.20 7.80
C GLN A 69 -0.95 -20.41 8.62
N ASN A 70 -1.39 -20.47 9.87
CA ASN A 70 -1.45 -21.68 10.71
C ASN A 70 -2.44 -21.42 11.84
#